data_AF-A0A428S2L8-F1
#
_entry.id   AF-A0A428S2L8-F1
#
_cell.length_a   1.000
_cell.length_b   1.000
_cell.length_c   1.000
_cell.angle_alpha   90.00
_cell.angle_beta   90.00
_cell.angle_gamma   90.00
#
_symmetry.space_group_name_H-M   'P 1'
#
loop_
_entity.id
_entity.type
_entity.pdbx_description
1 polymer ?
#
loop_
_entity_poly.entity_id
_entity_poly.type
_entity_poly.pdbx_seq_one_letter_code
_entity_poly.pdbx_strand_id
1 'polypeptide(L)'
;MFKALKLGGCFQHLKPNIHLRCENAARWPRTPNEIMRTFTQWADLFYDAGDEIGRTFRVCDGILEESAKKAGFKKIVHKEYTIPIAG
;
A
#
# COMPACT_ATOMS: atom_id res chain seq x y z
N MET A 1 6.86 -15.33 -9.81
CA MET A 1 5.52 -15.03 -9.27
C MET A 1 4.38 -15.67 -10.09
N PHE A 2 4.42 -15.69 -11.43
CA PHE A 2 3.25 -16.06 -12.25
C PHE A 2 3.20 -17.51 -12.79
N LYS A 3 4.12 -18.39 -12.38
CA LYS A 3 4.27 -19.76 -12.94
C LYS A 3 3.08 -20.69 -12.67
N ALA A 4 2.27 -20.37 -11.66
CA ALA A 4 1.10 -21.17 -11.27
C ALA A 4 -0.18 -20.83 -12.06
N LEU A 5 -0.15 -19.77 -12.88
CA LEU A 5 -1.29 -19.39 -13.70
C LEU A 5 -1.33 -20.23 -14.98
N LYS A 6 -2.52 -20.75 -15.31
CA LYS A 6 -2.76 -21.35 -16.63
C LYS A 6 -2.66 -20.26 -17.72
N LEU A 7 -2.39 -20.68 -18.96
CA LEU A 7 -2.41 -19.77 -20.11
C LEU A 7 -3.77 -19.05 -20.20
N GLY A 8 -3.72 -17.72 -20.37
CA GLY A 8 -4.92 -16.87 -20.35
C GLY A 8 -5.49 -16.56 -18.97
N GLY A 9 -4.88 -17.06 -17.89
CA GLY A 9 -5.31 -16.80 -16.52
C GLY A 9 -5.11 -15.33 -16.09
N CYS A 10 -5.90 -14.90 -15.12
CA CYS A 10 -5.79 -13.60 -14.47
C CYS A 10 -5.41 -13.76 -13.00
N PHE A 11 -4.96 -12.67 -12.38
CA PHE A 11 -4.80 -12.60 -10.94
C PHE A 11 -5.33 -11.26 -10.42
N GLN A 12 -5.72 -11.25 -9.16
CA GLN A 12 -6.03 -10.06 -8.41
C GLN A 12 -5.14 -10.03 -7.17
N HIS A 13 -4.66 -8.86 -6.82
CA HIS A 13 -3.78 -8.68 -5.68
C HIS A 13 -4.16 -7.40 -4.94
N LEU A 14 -4.30 -7.50 -3.62
CA LEU A 14 -4.65 -6.38 -2.73
C LEU A 14 -3.52 -6.21 -1.72
N LYS A 15 -3.12 -4.96 -1.48
CA LYS A 15 -2.08 -4.61 -0.51
C LYS A 15 -2.54 -3.45 0.36
N PRO A 16 -2.31 -3.51 1.68
CA PRO A 16 -2.53 -2.36 2.55
C PRO A 16 -1.43 -1.32 2.34
N ASN A 17 -1.79 -0.03 2.37
CA ASN A 17 -0.84 1.07 2.43
C ASN A 17 -0.64 1.48 3.89
N ILE A 18 0.61 1.70 4.33
CA ILE A 18 0.97 2.07 5.70
C ILE A 18 0.52 3.49 6.07
N HIS A 19 0.29 4.36 5.08
CA HIS A 19 -0.34 5.67 5.28
C HIS A 19 -1.83 5.56 5.62
N LEU A 20 -2.21 4.67 6.54
CA LEU A 20 -3.55 4.55 7.10
C LEU A 20 -3.92 5.87 7.75
N ARG A 21 -4.82 6.61 7.11
CA ARG A 21 -5.33 7.88 7.64
C ARG A 21 -6.19 7.57 8.87
N CYS A 22 -5.83 8.10 10.03
CA CYS A 22 -6.66 7.98 11.22
C CYS A 22 -7.86 8.91 11.10
N GLU A 23 -9.04 8.38 10.77
CA GLU A 23 -10.30 9.14 10.73
C GLU A 23 -10.68 9.71 12.11
N ASN A 24 -10.13 9.16 13.19
CA ASN A 24 -10.29 9.66 14.56
C ASN A 24 -9.44 10.92 14.88
N ALA A 25 -8.91 11.62 13.87
CA ALA A 25 -8.16 12.85 14.08
C ALA A 25 -8.95 13.90 14.89
N ALA A 26 -10.28 13.92 14.77
CA ALA A 26 -11.14 14.84 15.52
C ALA A 26 -11.20 14.58 17.04
N ARG A 27 -10.83 13.39 17.53
CA ARG A 27 -10.82 13.04 18.97
C ARG A 27 -9.49 13.33 19.65
N TRP A 28 -8.46 13.66 18.89
CA TRP A 28 -7.14 13.95 19.42
C TRP A 28 -7.05 15.44 19.80
N PRO A 29 -6.36 15.78 20.91
CA PRO A 29 -6.20 17.18 21.35
C PRO A 29 -5.26 17.99 20.45
N ARG A 30 -4.83 17.43 19.31
CA ARG A 30 -3.91 18.04 18.35
C ARG A 30 -4.68 18.50 17.12
N THR A 31 -4.16 19.48 16.41
CA THR A 31 -4.73 19.90 15.13
C THR A 31 -4.66 18.76 14.10
N PRO A 32 -5.59 18.68 13.13
CA PRO A 32 -5.55 17.68 12.07
C PRO A 32 -4.20 17.59 11.33
N ASN A 33 -3.51 18.73 11.18
CA ASN A 33 -2.19 18.80 10.56
C ASN A 33 -1.09 18.12 11.40
N GLU A 34 -1.12 18.27 12.73
CA GLU A 34 -0.15 17.63 13.63
C GLU A 34 -0.35 16.12 13.70
N ILE A 35 -1.60 15.68 13.63
CA ILE A 35 -1.97 14.27 13.59
C ILE A 35 -1.49 13.64 12.29
N MET A 36 -1.78 14.28 11.15
CA MET A 36 -1.33 13.83 9.84
C MET A 36 0.20 13.76 9.78
N ARG A 37 0.92 14.79 10.27
CA ARG A 37 2.39 14.78 10.35
C ARG A 37 2.93 13.63 11.18
N THR A 38 2.30 13.34 12.32
CA THR A 38 2.72 12.22 13.18
C THR A 38 2.57 10.89 12.42
N PHE A 39 1.42 10.62 11.80
CA PHE A 39 1.20 9.37 11.06
C PHE A 39 2.13 9.22 9.84
N THR A 40 2.42 10.31 9.12
CA THR A 40 3.43 10.28 8.05
C THR A 40 4.81 9.89 8.60
N GLN A 41 5.23 10.47 9.73
CA GLN A 41 6.50 10.11 10.37
C GLN A 41 6.57 8.63 10.79
N TRP A 42 5.47 8.06 11.31
CA TRP A 42 5.43 6.62 11.62
C TRP A 42 5.56 5.79 10.34
N ALA A 43 4.84 6.16 9.27
CA ALA A 43 4.92 5.44 8.01
C ALA A 43 6.35 5.45 7.45
N ASP A 44 7.02 6.60 7.46
CA ASP A 44 8.41 6.74 7.03
C ASP A 44 9.33 5.84 7.86
N LEU A 45 9.22 5.87 9.19
CA LEU A 45 9.99 5.00 10.09
C LEU A 45 9.78 3.51 9.79
N PHE A 46 8.54 3.09 9.54
CA PHE A 46 8.25 1.70 9.18
C PHE A 46 8.91 1.32 7.85
N TYR A 47 8.84 2.18 6.84
CA TYR A 47 9.51 1.91 5.56
C TYR A 47 11.02 1.79 5.72
N ASP A 48 11.64 2.73 6.42
CA ASP A 48 13.09 2.75 6.65
C ASP A 48 13.56 1.50 7.40
N ALA A 49 12.85 1.12 8.47
CA ALA A 49 13.16 -0.10 9.22
C ALA A 49 13.00 -1.37 8.37
N GLY A 50 11.97 -1.41 7.52
CA GLY A 50 11.75 -2.52 6.58
C GLY A 50 12.87 -2.63 5.55
N ASP A 51 13.32 -1.50 5.01
CA ASP A 51 14.42 -1.44 4.06
C ASP A 51 15.74 -1.89 4.72
N GLU A 52 16.01 -1.45 5.96
CA GLU A 52 17.20 -1.83 6.73
C GLU A 52 17.29 -3.34 6.98
N ILE A 53 16.18 -4.00 7.33
CA ILE A 53 16.15 -5.45 7.58
C ILE A 53 15.97 -6.29 6.30
N GLY A 54 16.00 -5.67 5.12
CA GLY A 54 15.80 -6.34 3.83
C GLY A 54 14.38 -6.88 3.62
N ARG A 55 13.40 -6.38 4.37
CA ARG A 55 11.98 -6.72 4.27
C ARG A 55 11.15 -5.46 4.03
N THR A 56 11.35 -4.85 2.87
CA THR A 56 10.69 -3.59 2.52
C THR A 56 9.17 -3.69 2.65
N PHE A 57 8.58 -2.67 3.27
CA PHE A 57 7.13 -2.52 3.34
C PHE A 57 6.57 -1.66 2.20
N ARG A 58 7.42 -1.20 1.27
CA ARG A 58 7.03 -0.41 0.09
C ARG A 58 6.33 -1.29 -0.94
N VAL A 59 5.16 -1.81 -0.59
CA VAL A 59 4.46 -2.81 -1.41
C VAL A 59 3.51 -2.15 -2.43
N CYS A 60 3.12 -0.90 -2.22
CA CYS A 60 2.22 -0.13 -3.08
C CYS A 60 2.94 0.81 -4.07
N ASP A 61 4.25 0.67 -4.26
CA ASP A 61 5.11 1.52 -5.08
C ASP A 61 5.10 1.21 -6.59
N GLY A 62 4.16 0.37 -7.04
CA GLY A 62 4.04 -0.03 -8.44
C GLY A 62 4.90 -1.23 -8.84
N ILE A 63 5.74 -1.80 -7.96
CA ILE A 63 6.59 -2.97 -8.29
C ILE A 63 5.76 -4.12 -8.88
N LEU A 64 4.56 -4.37 -8.36
CA LEU A 64 3.71 -5.45 -8.87
C LEU A 64 3.18 -5.16 -10.27
N GLU A 65 2.79 -3.92 -10.54
CA GLU A 65 2.32 -3.52 -11.87
C GLU A 65 3.45 -3.66 -12.89
N GLU A 66 4.65 -3.17 -12.56
CA GLU A 66 5.82 -3.34 -13.41
C GLU A 66 6.18 -4.80 -13.62
N SER A 67 6.14 -5.61 -12.57
CA SER A 67 6.40 -7.06 -12.64
C SER A 67 5.38 -7.76 -13.53
N ALA A 68 4.10 -7.38 -13.46
CA ALA A 68 3.05 -7.92 -14.32
C ALA A 68 3.26 -7.50 -15.78
N LYS A 69 3.62 -6.23 -16.04
CA LYS A 69 3.98 -5.75 -17.39
C LYS A 69 5.15 -6.55 -17.97
N LYS A 70 6.24 -6.70 -17.21
CA LYS A 70 7.43 -7.47 -17.60
C LYS A 70 7.13 -8.94 -17.87
N ALA A 71 6.12 -9.51 -17.19
CA ALA A 71 5.65 -10.88 -17.42
C ALA A 71 4.67 -11.03 -18.60
N GLY A 72 4.34 -9.95 -19.31
CA GLY A 72 3.48 -9.99 -20.50
C GLY A 72 1.97 -9.94 -20.22
N PHE A 73 1.56 -9.64 -18.98
CA PHE A 73 0.14 -9.41 -18.69
C PHE A 73 -0.36 -8.18 -19.44
N LYS A 74 -1.59 -8.29 -19.96
CA LYS A 74 -2.30 -7.21 -20.67
C LYS A 74 -3.49 -6.75 -19.82
N LYS A 75 -3.99 -5.54 -20.07
CA LYS A 75 -5.15 -4.96 -19.36
C LYS A 75 -4.95 -4.88 -17.84
N ILE A 76 -3.78 -4.42 -17.41
CA ILE A 76 -3.49 -4.23 -15.98
C ILE A 76 -4.25 -2.99 -15.51
N VAL A 77 -5.02 -3.13 -14.42
CA VAL A 77 -5.82 -2.05 -13.83
C VAL A 77 -5.43 -1.91 -12.38
N HIS A 78 -4.85 -0.76 -12.03
CA HIS A 78 -4.63 -0.38 -10.64
C HIS A 78 -5.89 0.29 -10.08
N LYS A 79 -6.27 -0.07 -8.85
CA LYS A 79 -7.40 0.52 -8.14
C LYS A 79 -7.02 0.78 -6.69
N GLU A 80 -7.29 1.99 -6.24
CA GLU A 80 -7.15 2.38 -4.85
C GLU A 80 -8.54 2.45 -4.21
N TYR A 81 -8.62 1.95 -2.98
CA TYR A 81 -9.86 1.90 -2.22
C TYR A 81 -9.61 2.49 -0.85
N THR A 82 -10.38 3.51 -0.49
CA THR A 82 -10.49 3.98 0.89
C THR A 82 -11.53 3.12 1.58
N ILE A 83 -11.12 2.34 2.56
CA ILE A 83 -12.03 1.55 3.39
C ILE A 83 -12.46 2.42 4.58
N PRO A 84 -13.76 2.73 4.74
CA PRO A 84 -14.24 3.51 5.86
C PRO A 84 -14.05 2.74 7.17
N ILE A 85 -13.62 3.42 8.25
CA ILE A 85 -13.43 2.82 9.58
C ILE A 85 -14.54 3.33 10.51
N ALA A 86 -15.81 3.00 10.19
CA ALA A 86 -16.99 2.89 11.08
C ALA A 86 -18.30 3.12 10.31
N GLY A 87 -19.37 2.51 10.82
CA GLY A 87 -20.77 2.91 10.63
C GLY A 87 -21.39 3.29 11.96
#